data_AF-A0A6N4UXA9-F1
#
_entry.id   AF-A0A6N4UXA9-F1
#
_cell.length_a   1.000
_cell.length_b   1.000
_cell.length_c   1.000
_cell.angle_alpha   90.00
_cell.angle_beta   90.00
_cell.angle_gamma   90.00
#
_symmetry.space_group_name_H-M   'P 1'
#
loop_
_entity.id
_entity.type
_entity.pdbx_description
1 polymer ?
#
loop_
_entity_poly.entity_id
_entity_poly.type
_entity_poly.pdbx_seq_one_letter_code
_entity_poly.pdbx_strand_id
1 'polypeptide(L)'
;MQPGYTASMRLPTRGYVSLSGRSWPDTPQEALAGVIFLALLAAVVIPAACWVWWWFTTNRPMACRRRLEKESAEFRARWPADQLGRAPYGALDEEAQRCWLLVLLLEERKLDTYNAEASAKDVAAVRHWIDRVVVALNEAAARDRQAASAGEFG
;
A
#
# COMPACT_ATOMS: atom_id res chain seq x y z
N MET A 1 -9.96 36.29 -61.47
CA MET A 1 -10.20 37.18 -60.31
C MET A 1 -10.35 36.30 -59.07
N GLN A 2 -9.27 36.10 -58.33
CA GLN A 2 -9.31 35.70 -56.90
C GLN A 2 -9.42 37.00 -56.08
N PRO A 3 -9.94 37.04 -54.84
CA PRO A 3 -9.64 36.08 -53.77
C PRO A 3 -10.81 35.79 -52.79
N GLY A 4 -10.58 34.93 -51.80
CA GLY A 4 -11.51 34.77 -50.66
C GLY A 4 -11.18 33.59 -49.76
N TYR A 5 -10.08 33.69 -49.01
CA TYR A 5 -9.66 32.73 -47.99
C TYR A 5 -10.60 32.76 -46.77
N THR A 6 -11.18 31.63 -46.39
CA THR A 6 -11.67 31.41 -45.02
C THR A 6 -11.01 30.16 -44.45
N ALA A 7 -10.13 30.41 -43.48
CA ALA A 7 -9.46 29.41 -42.67
C ALA A 7 -10.49 28.63 -41.83
N SER A 8 -10.74 27.37 -42.17
CA SER A 8 -11.39 26.44 -41.23
C SER A 8 -10.36 25.97 -40.21
N MET A 9 -10.44 26.59 -39.04
CA MET A 9 -9.76 26.23 -37.81
C MET A 9 -10.07 24.76 -37.47
N ARG A 10 -9.12 23.85 -37.72
CA ARG A 10 -9.18 22.50 -37.13
C ARG A 10 -8.90 22.65 -35.64
N LEU A 11 -9.96 22.61 -34.83
CA LEU A 11 -9.83 22.33 -33.42
C LEU A 11 -9.25 20.91 -33.28
N PRO A 12 -8.16 20.71 -32.52
CA PRO A 12 -7.75 19.37 -32.16
C PRO A 12 -8.86 18.77 -31.30
N THR A 13 -9.58 17.79 -31.84
CA THR A 13 -10.43 16.90 -31.06
C THR A 13 -9.56 16.26 -29.99
N ARG A 14 -9.65 16.79 -28.76
CA ARG A 14 -9.23 16.11 -27.55
C ARG A 14 -9.83 14.71 -27.63
N GLY A 15 -8.96 13.73 -27.83
CA GLY A 15 -9.35 12.33 -27.72
C GLY A 15 -9.89 12.12 -26.32
N TYR A 16 -11.21 12.03 -26.20
CA TYR A 16 -11.83 11.46 -25.02
C TYR A 16 -11.38 10.00 -25.02
N VAL A 17 -10.48 9.64 -24.11
CA VAL A 17 -10.20 8.23 -23.80
C VAL A 17 -11.51 7.68 -23.26
N SER A 18 -12.24 7.01 -24.13
CA SER A 18 -13.47 6.33 -23.75
C SER A 18 -13.07 5.21 -22.78
N LEU A 19 -13.43 5.37 -21.51
CA LEU A 19 -13.30 4.31 -20.50
C LEU A 19 -14.28 3.15 -20.76
N SER A 20 -15.02 3.17 -21.87
CA SER A 20 -15.94 2.11 -22.33
C SER A 20 -15.27 0.77 -22.66
N GLY A 21 -13.96 0.63 -22.48
CA GLY A 21 -13.26 -0.65 -22.66
C GLY A 21 -13.43 -1.64 -21.52
N ARG A 22 -13.98 -1.24 -20.37
CA ARG A 22 -14.38 -2.20 -19.32
C ARG A 22 -15.83 -2.60 -19.60
N SER A 23 -16.01 -3.59 -20.48
CA SER A 23 -17.32 -4.20 -20.68
C SER A 23 -17.81 -4.68 -19.32
N TRP A 24 -19.06 -4.32 -19.00
CA TRP A 24 -19.78 -4.97 -17.92
C TRP A 24 -19.84 -6.47 -18.28
N PRO A 25 -19.75 -7.42 -17.33
CA PRO A 25 -19.91 -8.83 -17.66
C PRO A 25 -21.27 -9.05 -18.33
N ASP A 26 -21.25 -9.20 -19.65
CA ASP A 26 -22.44 -9.27 -20.50
C ASP A 26 -23.07 -10.67 -20.44
N THR A 27 -22.39 -11.63 -19.79
CA THR A 27 -22.89 -12.99 -19.56
C THR A 27 -23.06 -13.28 -18.07
N PRO A 28 -24.13 -14.02 -17.69
CA PRO A 28 -24.38 -14.38 -16.29
C PRO A 28 -23.23 -15.21 -15.69
N GLN A 29 -22.46 -15.93 -16.53
CA GLN A 29 -21.35 -16.75 -16.11
C GLN A 29 -20.12 -15.94 -15.65
N GLU A 30 -19.81 -14.84 -16.33
CA GLU A 30 -18.69 -13.94 -15.94
C GLU A 30 -19.01 -13.14 -14.67
N ALA A 31 -20.27 -12.71 -14.52
CA ALA A 31 -20.75 -12.10 -13.28
C ALA A 31 -20.63 -13.07 -12.09
N LEU A 32 -20.98 -14.34 -12.31
CA LEU A 32 -20.91 -15.38 -11.28
C LEU A 32 -19.46 -15.70 -10.89
N ALA A 33 -18.54 -15.75 -11.86
CA ALA A 33 -17.11 -15.92 -11.60
C ALA A 33 -16.53 -14.76 -10.78
N GLY A 34 -16.92 -13.52 -11.08
CA GLY A 34 -16.52 -12.34 -10.30
C GLY A 34 -17.03 -12.38 -8.85
N VAL A 35 -18.28 -12.80 -8.66
CA VAL A 35 -18.88 -12.97 -7.33
C VAL A 35 -18.20 -14.09 -6.55
N ILE A 36 -17.90 -15.23 -7.19
CA ILE A 36 -17.15 -16.33 -6.55
C ILE A 36 -15.77 -15.85 -6.12
N PHE A 37 -15.06 -15.14 -6.98
CA PHE A 37 -13.74 -14.61 -6.66
C PHE A 37 -13.79 -13.65 -5.47
N LEU A 38 -14.75 -12.72 -5.45
CA LEU A 38 -14.98 -11.81 -4.31
C LEU A 38 -15.34 -12.56 -3.03
N ALA A 39 -16.18 -13.60 -3.12
CA ALA A 39 -16.57 -14.40 -1.98
C ALA A 39 -15.39 -15.19 -1.40
N LEU A 40 -14.55 -15.78 -2.24
CA LEU A 40 -13.32 -16.47 -1.81
C LEU A 40 -12.32 -15.49 -1.18
N LEU A 41 -12.16 -14.32 -1.79
CA LEU A 41 -11.28 -13.27 -1.25
C LEU A 41 -11.79 -12.79 0.11
N ALA A 42 -13.09 -12.55 0.25
CA ALA A 42 -13.71 -12.20 1.53
C ALA A 42 -13.57 -13.31 2.56
N ALA A 43 -13.74 -14.58 2.17
CA ALA A 43 -13.60 -15.73 3.06
C ALA A 43 -12.18 -15.93 3.60
N VAL A 44 -11.16 -15.38 2.94
CA VAL A 44 -9.78 -15.40 3.44
C VAL A 44 -9.46 -14.13 4.23
N VAL A 45 -9.86 -12.96 3.72
CA VAL A 45 -9.53 -11.67 4.31
C VAL A 45 -10.28 -11.44 5.63
N ILE A 46 -11.56 -11.82 5.71
CA ILE A 46 -12.37 -11.58 6.91
C ILE A 46 -11.83 -12.38 8.12
N PRO A 47 -11.58 -13.70 8.03
CA PRO A 47 -11.03 -14.44 9.17
C PRO A 47 -9.63 -13.96 9.56
N ALA A 48 -8.78 -13.59 8.59
CA ALA A 48 -7.47 -13.03 8.87
C ALA A 48 -7.59 -11.71 9.64
N ALA A 49 -8.46 -10.80 9.19
CA ALA A 49 -8.72 -9.53 9.87
C ALA A 49 -9.31 -9.75 11.27
N CYS A 50 -10.26 -10.66 11.42
CA CYS A 50 -10.85 -11.02 12.72
C CYS A 50 -9.84 -11.65 13.67
N TRP A 51 -8.94 -12.51 13.18
CA TRP A 51 -7.88 -13.12 13.98
C TRP A 51 -6.88 -12.08 14.47
N VAL A 52 -6.44 -11.19 13.57
CA VAL A 52 -5.56 -10.06 13.89
C VAL A 52 -6.22 -9.15 14.92
N TRP A 53 -7.49 -8.79 14.71
CA TRP A 53 -8.28 -8.00 15.66
C TRP A 53 -8.44 -8.67 17.03
N TRP A 54 -8.79 -9.96 17.05
CA TRP A 54 -8.91 -10.75 18.27
C TRP A 54 -7.59 -10.84 19.03
N TRP A 55 -6.49 -11.08 18.31
CA TRP A 55 -5.15 -11.08 18.88
C TRP A 55 -4.81 -9.74 19.53
N PHE A 56 -5.13 -8.62 18.88
CA PHE A 56 -4.86 -7.28 19.41
C PHE A 56 -5.71 -6.92 20.64
N THR A 57 -6.99 -7.26 20.64
CA THR A 57 -7.91 -7.00 21.75
C THR A 57 -7.62 -7.88 22.97
N THR A 58 -7.21 -9.14 22.77
CA THR A 58 -7.01 -10.12 23.85
C THR A 58 -5.57 -10.10 24.41
N ASN A 59 -4.54 -9.90 23.58
CA ASN A 59 -3.15 -9.86 24.02
C ASN A 59 -2.63 -8.43 24.24
N ARG A 60 -2.72 -7.96 25.49
CA ARG A 60 -2.08 -6.75 26.06
C ARG A 60 -1.50 -5.75 25.04
N PRO A 61 -2.31 -4.80 24.52
CA PRO A 61 -1.90 -3.89 23.44
C PRO A 61 -0.68 -3.04 23.79
N MET A 62 -0.49 -2.70 25.08
CA MET A 62 0.67 -1.92 25.53
C MET A 62 2.00 -2.68 25.45
N ALA A 63 2.02 -3.98 25.74
CA ALA A 63 3.24 -4.78 25.70
C ALA A 63 3.62 -5.08 24.24
N CYS A 64 2.63 -5.42 23.42
CA CYS A 64 2.80 -5.60 21.98
C CYS A 64 3.30 -4.30 21.32
N ARG A 65 2.64 -3.16 21.59
CA ARG A 65 3.06 -1.85 21.08
C ARG A 65 4.50 -1.52 21.44
N ARG A 66 4.89 -1.62 22.71
CA ARG A 66 6.27 -1.32 23.14
C ARG A 66 7.30 -2.21 22.44
N ARG A 67 6.96 -3.48 22.21
CA ARG A 67 7.82 -4.41 21.47
C ARG A 67 7.97 -3.98 20.00
N LEU A 68 6.87 -3.64 19.34
CA LEU A 68 6.88 -3.16 17.95
C LEU A 68 7.63 -1.83 17.81
N GLU A 69 7.41 -0.88 18.72
CA GLU A 69 8.14 0.40 18.72
C GLU A 69 9.65 0.19 18.92
N LYS A 70 10.03 -0.72 19.83
CA LYS A 70 11.43 -1.08 20.06
C LYS A 70 12.07 -1.70 18.81
N GLU A 71 11.43 -2.69 18.21
CA GLU A 71 11.95 -3.33 17.00
C GLU A 71 12.05 -2.36 15.81
N SER A 72 11.07 -1.47 15.64
CA SER A 72 11.12 -0.43 14.61
C SER A 72 12.24 0.58 14.88
N ALA A 73 12.49 0.93 16.15
CA ALA A 73 13.63 1.79 16.51
C ALA A 73 14.98 1.10 16.24
N GLU A 74 15.10 -0.19 16.54
CA GLU A 74 16.29 -0.99 16.22
C GLU A 74 16.50 -1.08 14.70
N PHE A 75 15.43 -1.25 13.92
CA PHE A 75 15.49 -1.20 12.47
C PHE A 75 16.00 0.15 11.96
N ARG A 76 15.41 1.26 12.44
CA ARG A 76 15.82 2.63 12.07
C ARG A 76 17.24 2.97 12.47
N ALA A 77 17.73 2.40 13.58
CA ALA A 77 19.11 2.57 14.01
C ALA A 77 20.09 1.83 13.07
N ARG A 78 19.69 0.66 12.55
CA ARG A 78 20.48 -0.12 11.59
C ARG A 78 20.40 0.45 10.18
N TRP A 79 19.24 0.95 9.79
CA TRP A 79 18.93 1.48 8.48
C TRP A 79 18.24 2.85 8.63
N PRO A 80 19.03 3.92 8.82
CA PRO A 80 18.47 5.27 8.84
C PRO A 80 17.88 5.62 7.46
N ALA A 81 17.06 6.66 7.40
CA ALA A 81 16.27 7.01 6.21
C ALA A 81 17.09 7.17 4.92
N ASP A 82 18.32 7.66 5.04
CA ASP A 82 19.30 7.83 3.96
C ASP A 82 19.90 6.52 3.45
N GLN A 83 19.81 5.45 4.24
CA GLN A 83 20.39 4.13 3.95
C GLN A 83 19.32 3.06 3.70
N LEU A 84 18.04 3.43 3.73
CA LEU A 84 16.92 2.51 3.50
C LEU A 84 17.04 1.76 2.18
N GLY A 85 17.52 2.43 1.12
CA GLY A 85 17.70 1.84 -0.19
C GLY A 85 18.75 0.72 -0.23
N ARG A 86 19.56 0.53 0.81
CA ARG A 86 20.55 -0.56 0.93
C ARG A 86 20.04 -1.73 1.78
N ALA A 87 18.91 -1.58 2.45
CA ALA A 87 18.34 -2.66 3.25
C ALA A 87 17.86 -3.80 2.33
N PRO A 88 18.00 -5.06 2.76
CA PRO A 88 17.50 -6.20 1.99
C PRO A 88 15.98 -6.19 1.97
N TYR A 89 15.37 -6.70 0.89
CA TYR A 89 13.93 -6.72 0.69
C TYR A 89 13.16 -7.29 1.90
N GLY A 90 13.59 -8.45 2.42
CA GLY A 90 12.93 -9.07 3.58
C GLY A 90 12.89 -8.20 4.83
N ALA A 91 13.95 -7.43 5.09
CA ALA A 91 13.99 -6.52 6.23
C ALA A 91 13.08 -5.29 6.01
N LEU A 92 12.95 -4.81 4.78
CA LEU A 92 12.03 -3.73 4.41
C LEU A 92 10.56 -4.19 4.52
N ASP A 93 10.25 -5.41 4.09
CA ASP A 93 8.91 -6.01 4.19
C ASP A 93 8.47 -6.18 5.65
N GLU A 94 9.34 -6.75 6.49
CA GLU A 94 9.10 -6.89 7.92
C GLU A 94 8.85 -5.53 8.60
N GLU A 95 9.63 -4.50 8.26
CA GLU A 95 9.42 -3.16 8.81
C GLU A 95 8.14 -2.52 8.30
N ALA A 96 7.77 -2.71 7.04
CA ALA A 96 6.50 -2.23 6.50
C ALA A 96 5.31 -2.86 7.26
N GLN A 97 5.32 -4.17 7.46
CA GLN A 97 4.31 -4.89 8.23
C GLN A 97 4.23 -4.38 9.68
N ARG A 98 5.38 -4.23 10.34
CA ARG A 98 5.46 -3.70 11.72
C ARG A 98 4.86 -2.29 11.82
N CYS A 99 5.16 -1.42 10.87
CA CYS A 99 4.62 -0.06 10.84
C CYS A 99 3.11 -0.03 10.61
N TRP A 100 2.58 -0.91 9.76
CA TRP A 100 1.13 -1.06 9.59
C TRP A 100 0.44 -1.53 10.88
N LEU A 101 1.02 -2.48 11.60
CA LEU A 101 0.48 -2.92 12.90
C LEU A 101 0.50 -1.78 13.94
N LEU A 102 1.54 -0.93 13.94
CA LEU A 102 1.59 0.26 14.79
C LEU A 102 0.48 1.27 14.46
N VAL A 103 0.17 1.49 13.17
CA VAL A 103 -0.94 2.37 12.76
C VAL A 103 -2.27 1.82 13.27
N LEU A 104 -2.55 0.53 13.05
CA LEU A 104 -3.77 -0.12 13.53
C LEU A 104 -3.96 0.06 15.05
N LEU A 105 -2.90 -0.20 15.83
CA LEU A 105 -2.91 -0.04 17.28
C LEU A 105 -3.11 1.42 17.74
N LEU A 106 -2.57 2.38 17.00
CA LEU A 106 -2.71 3.80 17.31
C LEU A 106 -4.10 4.33 16.95
N GLU A 107 -4.70 3.83 15.86
CA GLU A 107 -6.05 4.19 15.41
C GLU A 107 -7.13 3.61 16.33
N GLU A 108 -6.99 2.37 16.79
CA GLU A 108 -7.89 1.76 17.78
C GLU A 108 -7.93 2.60 19.06
N ARG A 109 -6.76 3.06 19.55
CA ARG A 109 -6.67 3.94 20.72
C ARG A 109 -7.24 5.34 20.53
N LYS A 110 -7.37 5.82 19.29
CA LYS A 110 -8.01 7.11 19.01
C LYS A 110 -9.51 7.07 19.33
N LEU A 111 -10.13 5.89 19.22
CA LEU A 111 -11.53 5.69 19.59
C LEU A 111 -11.74 5.69 21.11
N ASP A 112 -10.71 5.31 21.88
CA ASP A 112 -10.80 5.10 23.34
C ASP A 112 -10.31 6.28 24.20
N THR A 113 -9.62 7.28 23.65
CA THR A 113 -8.91 8.27 24.49
C THR A 113 -9.24 9.73 24.19
N TYR A 114 -9.32 10.53 25.27
CA TYR A 114 -9.50 11.99 25.30
C TYR A 114 -8.37 12.78 24.59
N ASN A 115 -7.28 12.12 24.17
CA ASN A 115 -6.06 12.76 23.65
C ASN A 115 -5.84 12.46 22.15
N ALA A 116 -6.91 12.63 21.37
CA ALA A 116 -6.98 12.28 19.95
C ALA A 116 -5.96 13.03 19.07
N GLU A 117 -5.54 14.24 19.45
CA GLU A 117 -4.59 15.05 18.67
C GLU A 117 -3.15 14.52 18.76
N ALA A 118 -2.71 14.07 19.94
CA ALA A 118 -1.39 13.45 20.11
C ALA A 118 -1.32 12.11 19.38
N SER A 119 -2.38 11.29 19.47
CA SER A 119 -2.52 10.05 18.70
C SER A 119 -2.49 10.31 17.19
N ALA A 120 -3.14 11.37 16.70
CA ALA A 120 -3.12 11.71 15.27
C ALA A 120 -1.72 12.10 14.76
N LYS A 121 -0.92 12.80 15.56
CA LYS A 121 0.48 13.14 15.22
C LYS A 121 1.36 11.90 15.16
N ASP A 122 1.19 10.98 16.11
CA ASP A 122 1.90 9.70 16.11
C ASP A 122 1.55 8.86 14.87
N VAL A 123 0.26 8.77 14.51
CA VAL A 123 -0.19 8.07 13.29
C VAL A 123 0.39 8.70 12.03
N ALA A 124 0.37 10.03 11.91
CA ALA A 124 0.92 10.73 10.75
C ALA A 124 2.43 10.48 10.60
N ALA A 125 3.18 10.49 11.70
CA ALA A 125 4.61 10.20 11.69
C ALA A 125 4.91 8.75 11.23
N VAL A 126 4.14 7.78 11.72
CA VAL A 126 4.29 6.37 11.31
C VAL A 126 3.92 6.20 9.83
N ARG A 127 2.85 6.83 9.36
CA ARG A 127 2.45 6.79 7.93
C ARG A 127 3.52 7.38 7.01
N HIS A 128 4.07 8.54 7.36
CA HIS A 128 5.17 9.14 6.60
C HIS A 128 6.41 8.24 6.54
N TRP A 129 6.67 7.49 7.62
CA TRP A 129 7.73 6.49 7.62
C TRP A 129 7.41 5.28 6.71
N ILE A 130 6.17 4.79 6.71
CA ILE A 130 5.71 3.73 5.80
C ILE A 130 5.97 4.12 4.35
N ASP A 131 5.63 5.35 3.95
CA ASP A 131 5.84 5.80 2.56
C ASP A 131 7.30 5.65 2.13
N ARG A 132 8.25 5.98 3.02
CA ARG A 132 9.69 5.81 2.74
C ARG A 132 10.09 4.34 2.63
N VAL A 133 9.60 3.50 3.55
CA VAL A 133 9.87 2.06 3.53
C VAL A 133 9.32 1.41 2.26
N VAL A 134 8.10 1.78 1.84
CA VAL A 134 7.46 1.25 0.62
C VAL A 134 8.21 1.68 -0.63
N VAL A 135 8.69 2.93 -0.70
CA VAL A 135 9.56 3.37 -1.81
C VAL A 135 10.81 2.52 -1.88
N ALA A 136 11.51 2.33 -0.75
CA ALA A 136 12.70 1.48 -0.70
C ALA A 136 12.42 0.00 -1.04
N LEU A 137 11.26 -0.52 -0.60
CA LEU A 137 10.81 -1.88 -0.92
C LEU A 137 10.61 -2.06 -2.42
N ASN A 138 9.96 -1.10 -3.07
CA ASN A 138 9.75 -1.10 -4.52
C ASN A 138 11.08 -1.02 -5.29
N GLU A 139 12.04 -0.23 -4.82
CA GLU A 139 13.39 -0.18 -5.39
C GLU A 139 14.13 -1.52 -5.21
N ALA A 140 14.05 -2.14 -4.04
CA ALA A 140 14.65 -3.45 -3.79
C ALA A 140 14.05 -4.52 -4.72
N ALA A 141 12.72 -4.55 -4.85
CA ALA A 141 12.03 -5.45 -5.77
C ALA A 141 12.39 -5.22 -7.25
N ALA A 142 12.72 -3.98 -7.64
CA ALA A 142 13.21 -3.69 -8.98
C ALA A 142 14.62 -4.24 -9.20
N ARG A 143 15.50 -4.14 -8.20
CA ARG A 143 16.88 -4.69 -8.25
C ARG A 143 16.87 -6.21 -8.33
N ASP A 144 16.03 -6.87 -7.54
CA ASP A 144 15.92 -8.34 -7.57
C ASP A 144 15.48 -8.87 -8.94
N ARG A 145 14.52 -8.19 -9.58
CA ARG A 145 14.10 -8.50 -10.96
C ARG A 145 15.23 -8.33 -11.97
N GLN A 146 16.03 -7.27 -11.84
CA GLN A 146 17.19 -7.04 -12.70
C GLN A 146 18.26 -8.11 -12.51
N ALA A 147 18.56 -8.49 -11.27
CA ALA A 147 19.52 -9.55 -10.94
C ALA A 147 19.07 -10.91 -11.50
N ALA A 148 17.78 -11.25 -11.39
CA ALA A 148 17.22 -12.47 -11.97
C ALA A 148 17.37 -12.49 -13.50
N SER A 149 17.09 -11.37 -14.18
CA SER A 149 17.24 -11.27 -15.64
C SER A 149 18.70 -11.35 -16.11
N ALA A 150 19.67 -10.91 -15.31
CA ALA A 150 21.09 -10.96 -15.66
C ALA A 150 21.70 -12.37 -15.50
N GLY A 151 21.18 -13.17 -14.57
CA GLY A 151 21.60 -14.56 -14.37
C GLY A 151 21.09 -15.54 -15.43
N GLU A 152 20.09 -15.14 -16.23
CA GLU A 152 19.49 -15.98 -17.28
C GLU A 152 20.30 -15.93 -18.60
N PHE A 153 21.30 -15.05 -18.71
CA PHE A 153 22.14 -14.86 -19.90
C PHE A 153 23.64 -15.25 -19.69
N GLY A 154 24.01 -15.84 -18.56
CA GLY A 154 25.38 -16.26 -18.24
C GLY A 154 25.52 -17.78 -18.19
#